data_AF-A0A060CGA3-F1
#
_entry.id   AF-A0A060CGA3-F1
#
_cell.length_a   1.000
_cell.length_b   1.000
_cell.length_c   1.000
_cell.angle_alpha   90.00
_cell.angle_beta   90.00
_cell.angle_gamma   90.00
#
_symmetry.space_group_name_H-M   'P 1'
#
loop_
_entity.id
_entity.type
_entity.pdbx_description
1 polymer ?
#
loop_
_entity_poly.entity_id
_entity_poly.type
_entity_poly.pdbx_seq_one_letter_code
_entity_poly.pdbx_strand_id
1 'polypeptide(L)'
;MLIVAELFNVVQAIGFWWTCTVPRRRRRIPGGRLDDVSVDVFIPTYNEPVDIVAPTVEAAMRLRGADVRVFLLDDGNRREMQQLARRCGAGYVRRSVHSGAKAGNINHALGRTSSTFVAVLD
;
A
#
# COMPACT_ATOMS: atom_id res chain seq x y z
N MET A 1 -20.62 -22.99 -29.46
CA MET A 1 -20.02 -21.94 -28.59
C MET A 1 -20.68 -21.85 -27.22
N LEU A 2 -22.02 -21.93 -27.10
CA LEU A 2 -22.72 -21.88 -25.80
C LEU A 2 -22.25 -22.95 -24.80
N ILE A 3 -22.21 -24.22 -25.20
CA ILE A 3 -21.80 -25.33 -24.32
C ILE A 3 -20.36 -25.15 -23.78
N VAL A 4 -19.46 -24.61 -24.61
CA VAL A 4 -18.07 -24.32 -24.19
C VAL A 4 -18.03 -23.19 -23.16
N ALA A 5 -18.84 -22.14 -23.37
CA ALA A 5 -18.96 -21.04 -22.42
C ALA A 5 -19.58 -21.49 -21.08
N GLU A 6 -20.61 -22.34 -21.11
CA GLU A 6 -21.22 -22.92 -19.92
C GLU A 6 -20.24 -23.81 -19.15
N LEU A 7 -19.49 -24.67 -19.86
CA LEU A 7 -18.48 -25.52 -19.23
C LEU A 7 -17.38 -24.68 -18.56
N PHE A 8 -16.92 -23.61 -19.21
CA PHE A 8 -15.95 -22.69 -18.64
C PHE A 8 -16.47 -22.03 -17.35
N ASN A 9 -17.73 -21.56 -17.36
CA ASN A 9 -18.37 -20.97 -16.18
C ASN A 9 -18.50 -21.98 -15.03
N VAL A 10 -18.88 -23.23 -15.31
CA VAL A 10 -18.97 -24.29 -14.29
C VAL A 10 -17.61 -24.57 -13.66
N VAL A 11 -16.54 -24.64 -14.46
CA VAL A 11 -15.16 -24.84 -13.96
C VAL A 11 -14.74 -23.67 -13.06
N GLN A 12 -15.02 -22.42 -13.46
CA GLN A 12 -14.74 -21.25 -12.63
C GLN A 12 -15.55 -21.25 -11.33
N ALA A 13 -16.83 -21.61 -11.38
CA ALA A 13 -17.69 -21.68 -10.20
C ALA A 13 -17.20 -22.73 -9.20
N ILE A 14 -16.78 -23.91 -9.67
CA ILE A 14 -16.18 -24.95 -8.82
C ILE A 14 -14.87 -24.45 -8.19
N GLY A 15 -14.00 -23.81 -8.97
CA GLY A 15 -12.73 -23.26 -8.46
C GLY A 15 -12.94 -22.14 -7.42
N PHE A 16 -13.93 -21.29 -7.65
CA PHE A 16 -14.33 -20.25 -6.69
C PHE A 16 -14.88 -20.88 -5.40
N TRP A 17 -15.79 -21.84 -5.53
CA TRP A 17 -16.34 -22.57 -4.39
C TRP A 17 -15.23 -23.20 -3.55
N TRP A 18 -14.30 -23.93 -4.18
CA TRP A 18 -13.15 -24.52 -3.50
C TRP A 18 -12.32 -23.46 -2.76
N THR A 19 -12.02 -22.33 -3.41
CA THR A 19 -11.24 -21.24 -2.80
C THR A 19 -11.94 -20.62 -1.60
N CYS A 20 -13.27 -20.49 -1.66
CA CYS A 20 -14.07 -19.93 -0.57
C CYS A 20 -14.27 -20.90 0.59
N THR A 21 -14.39 -22.20 0.32
CA THR A 21 -14.66 -23.21 1.37
C THR A 21 -13.41 -23.71 2.06
N VAL A 22 -12.22 -23.55 1.46
CA VAL A 22 -10.95 -23.90 2.13
C VAL A 22 -10.66 -22.88 3.24
N PRO A 23 -10.73 -23.27 4.52
CA PRO A 23 -10.52 -22.35 5.62
C PRO A 23 -9.05 -21.95 5.70
N ARG A 24 -8.76 -20.65 5.50
CA ARG A 24 -7.43 -20.11 5.78
C ARG A 24 -7.24 -20.02 7.29
N ARG A 25 -6.45 -20.93 7.87
CA ARG A 25 -5.99 -20.79 9.25
C ARG A 25 -5.14 -19.52 9.35
N ARG A 26 -5.66 -18.48 10.00
CA ARG A 26 -4.83 -17.36 10.46
C ARG A 26 -3.91 -17.89 11.55
N ARG A 27 -2.61 -18.00 11.25
CA ARG A 27 -1.62 -18.26 12.29
C ARG A 27 -1.62 -17.05 13.23
N ARG A 28 -2.02 -17.27 14.49
CA ARG A 28 -1.78 -16.26 15.54
C ARG A 28 -0.28 -16.13 15.70
N ILE A 29 0.25 -14.96 15.38
CA ILE A 29 1.62 -14.60 15.76
C ILE A 29 1.56 -14.31 17.26
N PRO A 30 2.37 -15.00 18.11
CA PRO A 30 2.44 -14.69 19.53
C PRO A 30 2.78 -13.21 19.72
N GLY A 31 2.12 -12.54 20.66
CA GLY A 31 2.33 -11.13 20.94
C GLY A 31 3.72 -10.87 21.52
N GLY A 32 4.70 -10.68 20.64
CA GLY A 32 5.99 -10.07 20.96
C GLY A 32 5.93 -8.57 20.70
N ARG A 33 6.69 -7.79 21.46
CA ARG A 33 7.00 -6.39 21.10
C ARG A 33 7.79 -6.42 19.79
N LEU A 34 7.31 -5.70 18.77
CA LEU A 34 7.99 -5.57 17.47
C LEU A 34 8.84 -4.28 17.44
N ASP A 35 9.34 -3.85 18.59
CA ASP A 35 10.07 -2.58 18.73
C ASP A 35 11.37 -2.56 17.88
N ASP A 36 11.92 -3.73 17.53
CA ASP A 36 13.08 -3.91 16.64
C ASP A 36 12.69 -4.10 15.16
N VAL A 37 11.39 -4.05 14.84
CA VAL A 37 10.90 -4.17 13.47
C VAL A 37 10.73 -2.79 12.87
N SER A 38 11.42 -2.52 11.76
CA SER A 38 11.23 -1.31 10.98
C SER A 38 10.23 -1.54 9.84
N VAL A 39 9.33 -0.58 9.64
CA VAL A 39 8.28 -0.61 8.61
C VAL A 39 8.22 0.71 7.88
N ASP A 40 8.35 0.68 6.55
CA ASP A 40 8.04 1.83 5.70
C ASP A 40 6.58 1.76 5.26
N VAL A 41 5.81 2.82 5.52
CA VAL A 41 4.42 2.94 5.08
C VAL A 41 4.38 3.88 3.88
N PHE A 42 4.03 3.35 2.72
CA PHE A 42 3.93 4.08 1.47
C PHE A 42 2.48 4.44 1.16
N ILE A 43 2.25 5.72 0.94
CA ILE A 43 0.96 6.27 0.52
C ILE A 43 1.14 6.88 -0.87
N PRO A 44 0.89 6.12 -1.97
CA PRO A 44 0.97 6.67 -3.30
C PRO A 44 -0.24 7.56 -3.59
N THR A 45 0.01 8.67 -4.29
CA THR A 45 -1.06 9.55 -4.79
C THR A 45 -0.69 10.04 -6.19
N TYR A 46 -1.70 10.20 -7.03
CA TYR A 46 -1.57 10.75 -8.38
C TYR A 46 -2.42 12.01 -8.56
N ASN A 47 -3.75 11.87 -8.51
CA ASN A 47 -4.69 12.97 -8.75
C ASN A 47 -5.70 13.17 -7.61
N GLU A 48 -5.60 12.43 -6.52
CA GLU A 48 -6.49 12.54 -5.36
C GLU A 48 -6.28 13.89 -4.67
N PRO A 49 -7.35 14.58 -4.25
CA PRO A 49 -7.22 15.87 -3.59
C PRO A 49 -6.72 15.73 -2.14
N VAL A 50 -6.18 16.82 -1.58
CA VAL A 50 -5.49 16.82 -0.26
C VAL A 50 -6.39 16.37 0.87
N ASP A 51 -7.67 16.74 0.84
CA ASP A 51 -8.69 16.37 1.82
C ASP A 51 -8.95 14.86 1.88
N ILE A 52 -8.70 14.13 0.80
CA ILE A 52 -8.80 12.66 0.76
C ILE A 52 -7.52 12.00 1.26
N VAL A 53 -6.35 12.55 0.90
CA VAL A 53 -5.04 11.96 1.27
C VAL A 53 -4.66 12.29 2.71
N ALA A 54 -5.03 13.46 3.22
CA ALA A 54 -4.64 13.94 4.54
C ALA A 54 -5.05 13.00 5.69
N PRO A 55 -6.31 12.52 5.78
CA PRO A 55 -6.71 11.59 6.84
C PRO A 55 -5.87 10.30 6.84
N THR A 56 -5.51 9.77 5.66
CA THR A 56 -4.70 8.56 5.53
C THR A 56 -3.28 8.79 6.03
N VAL A 57 -2.65 9.91 5.64
CA VAL A 57 -1.30 10.28 6.13
C VAL A 57 -1.32 10.50 7.64
N GLU A 58 -2.31 11.23 8.16
CA GLU A 58 -2.46 11.48 9.59
C GLU A 58 -2.72 10.21 10.41
N ALA A 59 -3.50 9.28 9.88
CA ALA A 59 -3.71 7.98 10.53
C ALA A 59 -2.43 7.14 10.52
N ALA A 60 -1.71 7.12 9.39
CA ALA A 60 -0.44 6.40 9.25
C ALA A 60 0.62 6.93 10.24
N MET A 61 0.70 8.25 10.44
CA MET A 61 1.63 8.87 11.41
C MET A 61 1.34 8.46 12.87
N ARG A 62 0.15 7.93 13.17
CA ARG A 62 -0.24 7.48 14.52
C ARG A 62 -0.08 5.97 14.72
N LEU A 63 0.42 5.24 13.72
CA LEU A 63 0.71 3.81 13.85
C LEU A 63 1.71 3.57 14.99
N ARG A 64 1.50 2.48 15.74
CA ARG A 64 2.31 2.10 16.90
C ARG A 64 2.64 0.62 16.86
N GLY A 65 3.65 0.23 17.63
CA GLY A 65 4.02 -1.16 17.84
C GLY A 65 5.19 -1.64 16.98
N ALA A 66 5.78 -0.77 16.17
CA ALA A 66 6.99 -0.96 15.37
C ALA A 66 7.67 0.40 15.13
N ASP A 67 8.90 0.42 14.62
CA ASP A 67 9.54 1.63 14.10
C ASP A 67 8.97 1.97 12.72
N VAL A 68 7.97 2.86 12.69
CA VAL A 68 7.20 3.18 11.49
C VAL A 68 7.68 4.48 10.87
N ARG A 69 8.02 4.43 9.57
CA ARG A 69 8.39 5.59 8.75
C ARG A 69 7.36 5.77 7.64
N VAL A 70 6.67 6.91 7.62
CA VAL A 70 5.61 7.19 6.64
C VAL A 70 6.16 8.02 5.49
N PHE A 71 5.86 7.61 4.25
CA PHE A 71 6.24 8.30 3.04
C PHE A 71 5.03 8.53 2.12
N LEU A 72 4.79 9.79 1.78
CA LEU A 72 3.84 10.20 0.75
C LEU A 72 4.55 10.17 -0.61
N LEU A 73 4.07 9.32 -1.51
CA LEU A 73 4.64 9.13 -2.85
C LEU A 73 3.79 9.88 -3.88
N ASP A 74 4.13 11.14 -4.15
CA ASP A 74 3.36 11.99 -5.06
C ASP A 74 3.90 11.89 -6.49
N ASP A 75 3.10 11.25 -7.35
CA ASP A 75 3.37 11.11 -8.78
C ASP A 75 2.75 12.25 -9.60
N GLY A 76 2.03 13.18 -8.97
CA GLY A 76 1.49 14.40 -9.58
C GLY A 76 2.42 15.62 -9.43
N ASN A 77 3.48 15.54 -8.64
CA ASN A 77 4.42 16.62 -8.32
C ASN A 77 3.71 17.93 -7.89
N ARG A 78 2.74 17.80 -6.99
CA ARG A 78 1.86 18.86 -6.50
C ARG A 78 2.42 19.48 -5.23
N ARG A 79 2.55 20.81 -5.24
CA ARG A 79 3.06 21.58 -4.09
C ARG A 79 2.25 21.35 -2.82
N GLU A 80 0.94 21.15 -2.95
CA GLU A 80 0.04 20.93 -1.82
C GLU A 80 0.32 19.60 -1.12
N MET A 81 0.66 18.55 -1.86
CA MET A 81 1.05 17.25 -1.29
C MET A 81 2.40 17.34 -0.57
N GLN A 82 3.35 18.09 -1.12
CA GLN A 82 4.60 18.37 -0.43
C GLN A 82 4.36 19.13 0.89
N GLN A 83 3.44 20.10 0.90
CA GLN A 83 3.07 20.82 2.12
C GLN A 83 2.36 19.92 3.13
N LEU A 84 1.45 19.04 2.67
CA LEU A 84 0.78 18.05 3.50
C LEU A 84 1.80 17.13 4.20
N ALA A 85 2.72 16.53 3.44
CA ALA A 85 3.76 15.67 3.99
C ALA A 85 4.58 16.39 5.06
N ARG A 86 5.01 17.63 4.78
CA ARG A 86 5.74 18.47 5.76
C ARG A 86 4.91 18.76 7.02
N ARG A 87 3.62 19.10 6.87
CA ARG A 87 2.72 19.39 7.99
C ARG A 87 2.52 18.17 8.90
N CYS A 88 2.41 16.98 8.30
CA CYS A 88 2.22 15.73 9.04
C CYS A 88 3.53 15.13 9.56
N GLY A 89 4.70 15.63 9.13
CA GLY A 89 6.00 15.04 9.45
C GLY A 89 6.33 13.78 8.66
N ALA A 90 5.62 13.52 7.55
CA ALA A 90 5.88 12.39 6.67
C ALA A 90 7.00 12.70 5.66
N GLY A 91 7.72 11.66 5.25
CA GLY A 91 8.65 11.75 4.13
C GLY A 91 7.90 12.05 2.83
N TYR A 92 8.50 12.86 1.96
CA TYR A 92 7.93 13.18 0.65
C TYR A 92 8.83 12.63 -0.45
N VAL A 93 8.29 11.74 -1.27
CA VAL A 93 8.99 11.14 -2.41
C VAL A 93 8.25 11.55 -3.68
N ARG A 94 9.01 12.06 -4.64
CA ARG A 94 8.56 12.33 -6.01
C ARG A 94 9.56 11.75 -6.98
N ARG A 95 9.11 11.45 -8.20
CA ARG A 95 9.98 11.04 -9.30
C ARG A 95 9.94 12.05 -10.43
N SER A 96 11.04 12.17 -11.17
CA SER A 96 11.13 12.99 -12.37
C SER A 96 10.63 12.26 -13.62
N VAL A 97 10.70 10.92 -13.63
CA VAL A 97 10.30 10.07 -14.75
C VAL A 97 9.13 9.19 -14.34
N HIS A 98 8.00 9.36 -15.04
CA HIS A 98 6.75 8.67 -14.76
C HIS A 98 6.66 7.39 -15.60
N SER A 99 7.37 6.33 -15.19
CA SER A 99 7.36 5.02 -15.85
C SER A 99 6.81 3.92 -14.93
N GLY A 100 6.00 3.00 -15.45
CA GLY A 100 5.47 1.87 -14.66
C GLY A 100 4.34 2.22 -13.66
N ALA A 101 3.67 3.37 -13.81
CA ALA A 101 2.52 3.80 -13.01
C ALA A 101 2.75 3.61 -11.49
N LYS A 102 1.76 3.06 -10.76
CA LYS A 102 1.83 2.81 -9.30
C LYS A 102 3.00 1.90 -8.90
N ALA A 103 3.26 0.85 -9.66
CA ALA A 103 4.37 -0.07 -9.39
C ALA A 103 5.73 0.64 -9.49
N GLY A 104 5.89 1.52 -10.48
CA GLY A 104 7.10 2.31 -10.64
C GLY A 104 7.30 3.34 -9.53
N ASN A 105 6.22 3.95 -9.02
CA ASN A 105 6.31 4.90 -7.91
C ASN A 105 6.78 4.19 -6.63
N ILE A 106 6.23 3.01 -6.35
CA ILE A 106 6.65 2.15 -5.23
C ILE A 106 8.11 1.71 -5.40
N ASN A 107 8.53 1.23 -6.57
CA ASN A 107 9.92 0.83 -6.82
C ASN A 107 10.90 1.98 -6.61
N HIS A 108 10.52 3.20 -6.97
CA HIS A 108 11.33 4.39 -6.75
C HIS A 108 11.48 4.75 -5.27
N ALA A 109 10.44 4.49 -4.46
CA ALA A 109 10.46 4.65 -3.02
C ALA A 109 11.31 3.55 -2.35
N LEU A 110 11.14 2.29 -2.76
CA LEU A 110 11.94 1.16 -2.27
C LEU A 110 13.45 1.37 -2.46
N GLY A 111 13.87 2.03 -3.55
CA GLY A 111 15.27 2.38 -3.77
C GLY A 111 15.82 3.49 -2.85
N ARG A 112 14.97 4.13 -2.03
CA ARG A 112 15.35 5.23 -1.11
C ARG A 112 15.07 4.93 0.35
N THR A 113 14.44 3.82 0.65
CA THR A 113 14.14 3.42 2.02
C THR A 113 14.76 2.06 2.31
N SER A 114 14.80 1.68 3.57
CA SER A 114 15.61 0.55 4.03
C SER A 114 14.96 -0.28 5.13
N SER A 115 13.66 -0.08 5.39
CA SER A 115 12.97 -0.84 6.43
C SER A 115 12.86 -2.32 6.05
N THR A 116 12.79 -3.18 7.06
CA THR A 116 12.64 -4.63 6.86
C THR A 116 11.31 -4.98 6.20
N PHE A 117 10.26 -4.22 6.49
CA PHE A 117 8.93 -4.40 5.93
C PHE A 117 8.41 -3.14 5.27
N VAL A 118 7.47 -3.34 4.34
CA VAL A 118 6.78 -2.26 3.63
C VAL A 118 5.28 -2.51 3.68
N ALA A 119 4.53 -1.49 4.03
CA ALA A 119 3.08 -1.45 3.90
C ALA A 119 2.69 -0.41 2.85
N VAL A 120 1.71 -0.73 2.01
CA VAL A 120 1.19 0.19 1.00
C VAL A 120 -0.26 0.46 1.31
N LEU A 121 -0.62 1.73 1.46
CA LEU A 121 -1.97 2.21 1.77
C LEU A 121 -2.40 3.17 0.66
N ASP A 122 -3.51 2.87 -0.01
CA ASP A 122 -4.11 3.70 -1.07
C ASP A 122 -5.26 4.53 -0.50
#